data_AF-A0A0V8M467-F1
#
_entry.id   AF-A0A0V8M467-F1
#
_cell.length_a   1.000
_cell.length_b   1.000
_cell.length_c   1.000
_cell.angle_alpha   90.00
_cell.angle_beta   90.00
_cell.angle_gamma   90.00
#
_symmetry.space_group_name_H-M   'P 1'
#
loop_
_entity.id
_entity.type
_entity.pdbx_description
1 polymer ?
#
loop_
_entity_poly.entity_id
_entity_poly.type
_entity_poly.pdbx_seq_one_letter_code
_entity_poly.pdbx_strand_id
1 'polypeptide(L)' 'MMVRIPCPDCGVIGSFSLADEVYEGPYKCWKCRKLFKIRIERGSVQLCEPIDEAEFERLKSLGDLKRKSRGGDEE' A
#
# COMPACT_ATOMS: atom_id res chain seq x y z
N MET A 1 -3.87 11.70 7.29
CA MET A 1 -2.46 11.99 7.62
C MET A 1 -1.59 11.84 6.38
N MET A 2 -0.63 12.74 6.17
CA MET A 2 0.31 12.67 5.04
C MET A 2 1.54 11.86 5.47
N VAL A 3 1.89 10.84 4.69
CA VAL A 3 2.95 9.89 5.01
C VAL A 3 3.97 9.86 3.88
N ARG A 4 5.25 9.72 4.21
CA ARG A 4 6.33 9.64 3.22
C ARG A 4 6.75 8.19 3.07
N ILE A 5 6.56 7.64 1.89
CA ILE A 5 6.89 6.26 1.55
C ILE A 5 8.15 6.28 0.69
N PRO A 6 9.34 6.00 1.26
CA PRO A 6 10.55 5.84 0.46
C PRO A 6 10.49 4.52 -0.31
N CYS A 7 10.76 4.56 -1.61
CA CYS A 7 10.90 3.35 -2.42
C CYS A 7 12.33 2.81 -2.29
N PRO A 8 12.53 1.58 -1.79
CA PRO A 8 13.87 1.01 -1.59
C PRO A 8 14.60 0.75 -2.91
N ASP A 9 13.87 0.65 -4.02
CA ASP A 9 14.41 0.22 -5.31
C ASP A 9 14.93 1.39 -6.17
N CYS A 10 14.24 2.52 -6.13
CA CYS A 10 14.62 3.71 -6.92
C CYS A 10 14.96 4.94 -6.07
N GLY A 11 14.82 4.85 -4.74
CA GLY A 11 15.12 5.95 -3.81
C GLY A 11 14.15 7.13 -3.85
N VAL A 12 13.05 7.04 -4.61
CA VAL A 12 12.06 8.13 -4.66
C VAL A 12 11.20 8.13 -3.38
N ILE A 13 10.90 9.32 -2.86
CA ILE A 13 10.01 9.48 -1.72
C ILE A 13 8.63 9.87 -2.26
N GLY A 14 7.65 8.98 -2.13
CA GLY A 14 6.25 9.27 -2.41
C GLY A 14 5.57 9.90 -1.21
N SER A 15 4.73 10.91 -1.41
CA SER A 15 3.82 11.40 -0.38
C SER A 15 2.45 10.75 -0.56
N PHE A 16 1.97 10.04 0.45
CA PHE A 16 0.71 9.31 0.43
C PHE A 16 -0.19 9.74 1.58
N SER A 17 -1.41 10.11 1.26
CA SER A 17 -2.40 10.51 2.27
C SER A 17 -3.14 9.27 2.76
N LEU A 18 -2.88 8.86 3.99
CA LEU A 18 -3.64 7.80 4.66
C LEU A 18 -4.82 8.39 5.43
N ALA A 19 -5.98 7.75 5.30
CA ALA A 19 -7.14 8.06 6.14
C ALA A 19 -7.03 7.40 7.53
N ASP A 20 -6.44 6.20 7.58
CA ASP A 20 -6.30 5.39 8.79
C ASP A 20 -4.89 5.50 9.40
N GLU A 21 -4.75 5.17 10.68
CA GLU A 21 -3.46 5.13 11.38
C GLU A 21 -2.61 3.95 10.91
N VAL A 22 -3.26 2.87 10.45
CA VAL A 22 -2.61 1.67 9.95
C VAL A 22 -3.05 1.40 8.52
N TYR A 23 -2.09 1.27 7.62
CA TYR A 23 -2.32 0.88 6.24
C TYR A 23 -1.45 -0.32 5.90
N GLU A 24 -2.06 -1.38 5.43
CA GLU A 24 -1.36 -2.53 4.89
C GLU A 24 -1.93 -2.83 3.52
N GLY A 25 -1.08 -2.85 2.52
CA GLY A 25 -1.54 -3.08 1.16
C GLY A 25 -0.42 -3.05 0.15
N PRO A 26 -0.75 -3.43 -1.09
CA PRO A 26 0.19 -3.32 -2.18
C PRO A 26 0.33 -1.85 -2.60
N TYR A 27 1.55 -1.35 -2.60
CA TYR A 27 1.95 -0.04 -3.07
C TYR A 27 2.72 -0.16 -4.38
N LYS A 28 2.26 0.59 -5.39
CA LYS A 28 2.96 0.70 -6.66
C LYS A 28 3.77 1.97 -6.68
N CYS A 29 5.08 1.84 -6.86
CA CYS A 29 5.93 3.02 -7.00
C CYS A 29 5.59 3.77 -8.29
N TRP A 30 5.35 5.07 -8.19
CA TRP A 30 5.03 5.90 -9.35
C TRP A 30 6.18 6.02 -10.35
N LYS A 31 7.44 5.99 -9.87
CA LYS A 31 8.65 6.17 -10.69
C LYS A 31 9.13 4.89 -11.36
N CYS A 32 9.41 3.83 -10.58
CA CYS A 32 9.90 2.56 -11.14
C CYS A 32 8.79 1.57 -11.51
N ARG A 33 7.53 1.87 -11.21
CA ARG A 33 6.35 1.02 -11.50
C ARG A 33 6.39 -0.38 -10.87
N LYS A 34 7.39 -0.67 -10.03
CA LYS A 34 7.48 -1.89 -9.23
C LYS A 34 6.42 -1.96 -8.15
N LEU A 35 6.07 -3.19 -7.79
CA LEU A 35 5.05 -3.54 -6.82
C LEU A 35 5.76 -3.85 -5.50
N PHE A 36 5.28 -3.25 -4.44
CA PHE A 36 5.81 -3.44 -3.09
C PHE A 36 4.65 -3.69 -2.16
N LYS A 37 4.80 -4.60 -1.20
CA LYS A 37 3.91 -4.67 -0.05
C LYS A 37 4.44 -3.69 0.98
N ILE A 38 3.61 -2.73 1.39
CA ILE A 38 3.96 -1.84 2.49
C ILE A 38 2.99 -1.96 3.65
N ARG A 39 3.54 -1.83 4.85
CA ARG A 39 2.78 -1.65 6.07
C ARG A 39 3.19 -0.34 6.71
N ILE A 40 2.22 0.54 6.91
CA ILE A 40 2.37 1.83 7.56
C ILE A 40 1.60 1.76 8.86
N GLU A 41 2.22 2.24 9.93
CA GLU A 41 1.61 2.32 11.25
C GLU A 41 2.00 3.65 11.89
N ARG A 42 0.99 4.41 12.33
CA ARG A 42 1.15 5.73 12.97
C ARG A 42 1.98 6.72 12.14
N GLY A 43 1.88 6.64 10.80
CA GLY A 43 2.62 7.50 9.88
C GLY A 43 4.07 7.09 9.61
N SER A 44 4.48 5.89 10.00
CA SER A 44 5.81 5.33 9.71
C SER A 44 5.69 4.04 8.91
N VAL A 45 6.51 3.89 7.88
CA VAL A 45 6.61 2.65 7.11
C VAL A 45 7.31 1.60 7.97
N GLN A 46 6.54 0.64 8.47
CA GLN A 46 7.02 -0.51 9.26
C GLN A 46 7.55 -1.62 8.34
N LEU A 47 6.96 -1.80 7.16
CA LEU A 47 7.32 -2.84 6.22
C LEU A 47 7.32 -2.28 4.80
N CYS A 48 8.34 -2.63 4.01
CA CYS A 48 8.39 -2.32 2.59
C CYS A 48 9.20 -3.40 1.86
N GLU A 49 8.49 -4.37 1.29
CA GLU A 49 9.10 -5.49 0.59
C GLU A 49 8.66 -5.49 -0.88
N PRO A 50 9.59 -5.70 -1.84
CA PRO A 50 9.22 -5.92 -3.22
C PRO A 50 8.42 -7.22 -3.32
N ILE A 51 7.33 -7.17 -4.08
CA ILE A 51 6.49 -8.33 -4.34
C ILE A 51 6.35 -8.53 -5.84
N ASP A 52 6.12 -9.78 -6.23
CA ASP A 52 5.81 -10.13 -7.60
C ASP A 52 4.32 -9.93 -7.91
N GLU A 53 3.98 -10.00 -9.20
CA GLU A 53 2.61 -9.81 -9.70
C GLU A 53 1.63 -10.81 -9.07
N ALA A 54 2.07 -12.05 -8.84
CA ALA A 54 1.27 -13.09 -8.19
C ALA A 54 0.87 -12.71 -6.75
N GLU A 55 1.77 -12.06 -6.01
CA GLU A 55 1.49 -11.63 -4.64
C GLU A 55 0.67 -10.34 -4.61
N PHE A 56 0.90 -9.45 -5.57
CA PHE A 56 0.10 -8.26 -5.77
C PHE A 56 -1.38 -8.60 -6.02
N GLU A 57 -1.65 -9.58 -6.88
CA GLU A 57 -3.02 -10.01 -7.17
C GLU A 57 -3.71 -10.62 -5.94
N ARG A 58 -2.98 -11.43 -5.16
CA ARG A 58 -3.48 -11.96 -3.87
C ARG A 58 -3.82 -10.84 -2.89
N LEU A 59 -2.92 -9.87 -2.71
CA LEU A 59 -3.12 -8.75 -1.79
C LEU A 59 -4.24 -7.81 -2.24
N LYS A 60 -4.38 -7.58 -3.55
CA LYS A 60 -5.47 -6.80 -4.13
C LYS A 60 -6.82 -7.46 -3.84
N SER A 61 -6.90 -8.78 -4.06
CA SER A 61 -8.12 -9.57 -3.78
C SER A 61 -8.50 -9.54 -2.30
N LEU A 62 -7.52 -9.56 -1.39
CA LEU A 62 -7.73 -9.43 0.06
C LEU A 62 -8.11 -8.01 0.49
N GLY A 63 -7.52 -6.99 -0.13
CA GLY A 63 -7.82 -5.58 0.13
C GLY A 63 -9.24 -5.18 -0.27
N ASP A 64 -9.75 -5.72 -1.38
CA ASP A 64 -11.15 -5.54 -1.77
C ASP A 64 -12.11 -6.27 -0.83
N LEU A 65 -11.73 -7.43 -0.29
CA LEU A 65 -12.55 -8.12 0.72
C LEU A 65 -12.62 -7.36 2.05
N LYS A 66 -11.53 -6.70 2.46
CA LYS A 66 -11.45 -5.96 3.73
C LYS A 66 -12.21 -4.62 3.69
N ARG A 67 -12.35 -3.98 2.51
CA ARG A 67 -13.27 -2.84 2.33
C ARG A 67 -14.74 -3.25 2.48
N LYS A 68 -15.08 -4.48 2.08
CA LYS A 68 -16.44 -5.01 2.17
C LYS A 68 -16.94 -5.22 3.60
N SER A 69 -16.05 -5.22 4.60
CA SER A 69 -16.42 -5.42 6.01
C SER A 69 -16.74 -4.12 6.77
N ARG A 70 -16.61 -2.93 6.16
CA ARG A 70 -16.85 -1.64 6.84
C ARG A 70 -17.79 -0.66 6.14
N GLY A 71 -18.45 -1.05 5.04
CA GLY A 71 -19.66 -0.38 4.54
C GLY A 71 -19.64 -0.04 3.06
N GLY A 72 -20.80 -0.25 2.42
CA GLY A 72 -21.24 0.40 1.19
C GLY A 72 -21.05 -0.40 -0.10
N ASP A 73 -22.17 -0.84 -0.68
CA ASP A 73 -22.44 -0.87 -2.13
C ASP A 73 -21.72 0.25 -2.91
N GLU A 74 -21.26 -0.03 -4.13
CA GLU A 74 -21.81 0.60 -5.34
C GLU A 74 -21.29 -0.12 -6.62
N GLU A 75 -22.28 -0.68 -7.34
CA GLU A 75 -22.44 -1.07 -8.78
C GLU A 75 -21.33 -1.79 -9.57
#